data_AF-A0AAV7HZI0-F1
#
_entry.id   AF-A0AAV7HZI0-F1
#
_cell.length_a   1.000
_cell.length_b   1.000
_cell.length_c   1.000
_cell.angle_alpha   90.00
_cell.angle_beta   90.00
_cell.angle_gamma   90.00
#
_symmetry.space_group_name_H-M   'P 1'
#
loop_
_entity.id
_entity.type
_entity.pdbx_description
1 polymer ?
#
loop_
_entity_poly.entity_id
_entity_poly.type
_entity_poly.pdbx_seq_one_letter_code
_entity_poly.pdbx_strand_id
1 'polypeptide(L)'
;SELPHWSICLRSVSNHEQRLWPTIAGCLAGRARLYSTICLNDSTARTAALNRLVHFHNNIFRVPDIRCCPLVWRLYMLLLREEGLCEKKGETVYHESISSCPWARSVYIDAAGIAPQLLTQIQDIIREKDLRMHVTPEELNILRG
;
A
#
# COMPACT_ATOMS: atom_id res chain seq x y z
N SER A 1 10.08 -27.42 22.60
CA SER A 1 10.44 -26.50 21.49
C SER A 1 9.22 -25.67 21.17
N GLU A 2 9.05 -24.54 21.86
CA GLU A 2 7.89 -23.67 21.68
C GLU A 2 8.27 -22.57 20.68
N LEU A 3 7.56 -22.52 19.56
CA LEU A 3 7.71 -21.45 18.57
C LEU A 3 7.20 -20.14 19.19
N PRO A 4 7.91 -19.00 19.03
CA PRO A 4 7.43 -17.73 19.52
C PRO A 4 6.20 -17.30 18.70
N HIS A 5 5.02 -17.37 19.34
CA HIS A 5 3.80 -16.77 18.82
C HIS A 5 4.00 -15.24 18.81
N TRP A 6 4.11 -14.66 17.62
CA TRP A 6 4.13 -13.21 17.45
C TRP A 6 2.68 -12.71 17.37
N SER A 7 1.95 -12.72 18.49
CA SER A 7 0.68 -11.96 18.54
C SER A 7 0.99 -10.48 18.62
N ILE A 8 1.10 -9.85 17.45
CA ILE A 8 1.02 -8.39 17.37
C ILE A 8 -0.46 -8.04 17.60
N CYS A 9 -0.80 -7.82 18.86
CA CYS A 9 -2.07 -7.25 19.26
C CYS A 9 -2.21 -5.83 18.67
N LEU A 10 -3.17 -5.63 17.77
CA LEU A 10 -3.61 -4.31 17.28
C LEU A 10 -4.36 -3.49 18.34
N ARG A 11 -4.09 -3.71 19.63
CA ARG A 11 -4.67 -2.86 20.67
C ARG A 11 -3.84 -1.60 20.79
N SER A 12 -4.46 -0.49 20.37
CA SER A 12 -4.15 0.88 20.77
C SER A 12 -2.66 1.22 20.72
N VAL A 13 -2.17 1.55 19.51
CA VAL A 13 -1.00 2.43 19.41
C VAL A 13 -1.43 3.75 20.03
N SER A 14 -0.91 4.03 21.22
CA SER A 14 -1.12 5.27 21.95
C SER A 14 -0.74 6.46 21.04
N ASN A 15 -1.55 7.52 21.09
CA ASN A 15 -1.58 8.65 20.14
C ASN A 15 -0.27 9.46 20.01
N HIS A 16 0.80 9.14 20.74
CA HIS A 16 2.00 9.99 20.82
C HIS A 16 3.25 9.49 20.10
N GLU A 17 3.34 8.23 19.65
CA GLU A 17 4.49 7.75 18.87
C GLU A 17 4.09 6.74 17.79
N GLN A 18 3.39 7.19 16.74
CA GLN A 18 3.27 6.36 15.53
C GLN A 18 4.61 6.32 14.80
N ARG A 19 5.50 5.45 15.26
CA ARG A 19 6.77 5.16 14.58
C ARG A 19 6.51 4.38 13.29
N LEU A 20 7.30 4.67 12.25
CA LEU A 20 7.14 4.09 10.92
C LEU A 20 7.18 2.55 10.91
N TRP A 21 8.11 1.95 11.65
CA TRP A 21 8.31 0.49 11.66
C TRP A 21 7.14 -0.28 12.25
N PRO A 22 6.59 0.06 13.43
CA PRO A 22 5.35 -0.53 13.94
C PRO A 22 4.18 -0.43 12.95
N THR A 23 4.08 0.67 12.22
CA THR A 23 3.03 0.85 11.20
C THR A 23 3.19 -0.11 10.04
N ILE A 24 4.41 -0.23 9.48
CA ILE A 24 4.72 -1.20 8.41
C ILE A 24 4.44 -2.63 8.89
N ALA A 25 4.88 -2.98 10.10
CA ALA A 25 4.60 -4.28 10.71
C ALA A 25 3.09 -4.52 10.86
N GLY A 26 2.33 -3.49 11.24
CA GLY A 26 0.86 -3.51 11.31
C GLY A 26 0.20 -3.79 9.96
N CYS A 27 0.66 -3.14 8.88
CA CYS A 27 0.20 -3.39 7.51
C CYS A 27 0.44 -4.86 7.12
N LEU A 28 1.66 -5.37 7.32
CA LEU A 28 2.04 -6.74 6.96
C LEU A 28 1.29 -7.78 7.79
N ALA A 29 1.20 -7.59 9.11
CA ALA A 29 0.46 -8.49 10.00
C ALA A 29 -1.05 -8.49 9.68
N GLY A 30 -1.60 -7.32 9.33
CA GLY A 30 -2.99 -7.20 8.87
C GLY A 30 -3.26 -8.02 7.62
N ARG A 31 -2.39 -7.90 6.62
CA ARG A 31 -2.45 -8.66 5.39
C ARG A 31 -2.29 -10.16 5.65
N ALA A 32 -1.33 -10.58 6.47
CA ALA A 32 -1.13 -11.99 6.81
C ALA A 32 -2.38 -12.62 7.46
N ARG A 33 -3.07 -11.88 8.34
CA ARG A 33 -4.35 -12.32 8.92
C ARG A 33 -5.45 -12.45 7.88
N LEU A 34 -5.54 -11.52 6.93
CA LEU A 34 -6.51 -11.60 5.84
C LEU A 34 -6.30 -12.87 5.00
N TYR A 35 -5.06 -13.13 4.60
CA TYR A 35 -4.71 -14.37 3.89
C TYR A 35 -5.01 -15.63 4.70
N SER A 36 -4.72 -15.62 6.01
CA SER A 36 -5.08 -16.74 6.88
C SER A 36 -6.60 -16.99 6.90
N THR A 37 -7.43 -15.96 6.95
CA THR A 37 -8.90 -16.13 6.87
C THR A 37 -9.38 -16.64 5.51
N ILE A 38 -8.69 -16.27 4.42
CA ILE A 38 -8.96 -16.81 3.07
C ILE A 38 -8.69 -18.31 3.06
N CYS A 39 -7.55 -18.75 3.59
CA CYS A 39 -7.21 -20.17 3.66
C CYS A 39 -8.19 -21.00 4.49
N LEU A 40 -8.87 -20.38 5.45
CA LEU A 40 -9.88 -21.01 6.30
C LEU A 40 -11.31 -20.99 5.69
N ASN A 41 -11.50 -20.38 4.51
CA ASN A 41 -12.80 -20.22 3.83
C ASN A 41 -13.91 -19.54 4.67
N ASP A 42 -13.56 -18.74 5.69
CA ASP A 42 -14.52 -17.96 6.46
C ASP A 42 -14.76 -16.58 5.82
N SER A 43 -15.82 -16.46 5.03
CA SER A 43 -16.18 -15.24 4.31
C SER A 43 -16.48 -14.05 5.24
N THR A 44 -17.11 -14.30 6.39
CA THR A 44 -17.49 -13.25 7.35
C THR A 44 -16.24 -12.71 8.06
N ALA A 45 -15.37 -13.61 8.54
CA ALA A 45 -14.11 -13.21 9.16
C ALA A 45 -13.19 -12.49 8.16
N ARG A 46 -13.15 -12.95 6.90
CA ARG A 46 -12.39 -12.29 5.83
C ARG A 46 -12.86 -10.86 5.60
N THR A 47 -14.16 -10.66 5.46
CA THR A 47 -14.76 -9.33 5.24
C THR A 47 -14.47 -8.41 6.42
N ALA A 48 -14.60 -8.91 7.66
CA ALA A 48 -14.26 -8.16 8.85
C ALA A 48 -12.75 -7.81 8.93
N ALA A 49 -11.87 -8.75 8.55
CA ALA A 49 -10.43 -8.53 8.51
C ALA A 49 -10.03 -7.48 7.47
N LEU A 50 -10.63 -7.55 6.27
CA LEU A 50 -10.42 -6.55 5.21
C LEU A 50 -10.86 -5.16 5.65
N ASN A 51 -12.07 -5.04 6.19
CA ASN A 51 -12.59 -3.75 6.66
C ASN A 51 -11.72 -3.14 7.77
N ARG A 52 -11.22 -3.97 8.70
CA ARG A 52 -10.26 -3.53 9.73
C ARG A 52 -8.96 -3.04 9.11
N LEU A 53 -8.40 -3.75 8.13
CA LEU A 53 -7.14 -3.39 7.50
C LEU A 53 -7.27 -2.12 6.64
N VAL A 54 -8.39 -1.96 5.94
CA VAL A 54 -8.73 -0.71 5.23
C VAL A 54 -8.83 0.46 6.20
N HIS A 55 -9.57 0.28 7.31
CA HIS A 55 -9.72 1.33 8.32
C HIS A 55 -8.37 1.69 8.96
N PHE A 56 -7.51 0.70 9.19
CA PHE A 56 -6.14 0.91 9.67
C PHE A 56 -5.35 1.84 8.74
N HIS A 57 -5.34 1.57 7.42
CA HIS A 57 -4.68 2.44 6.44
C HIS A 57 -5.24 3.87 6.47
N ASN A 58 -6.57 4.02 6.47
CA ASN A 58 -7.21 5.33 6.53
C ASN A 58 -6.80 6.12 7.78
N ASN A 59 -6.62 5.45 8.93
CA ASN A 59 -6.19 6.11 10.16
C ASN A 59 -4.72 6.53 10.13
N ILE A 60 -3.82 5.65 9.70
CA ILE A 60 -2.38 5.94 9.70
C ILE A 60 -2.01 7.05 8.70
N PHE A 61 -2.76 7.21 7.60
CA PHE A 61 -2.53 8.32 6.66
C PHE A 61 -2.92 9.70 7.21
N ARG A 62 -3.63 9.77 8.34
CA ARG A 62 -3.88 11.04 9.04
C ARG A 62 -2.61 11.58 9.71
N VAL A 63 -1.61 10.72 9.95
CA VAL A 63 -0.32 11.10 10.52
C VAL A 63 0.64 11.55 9.41
N PRO A 64 1.12 12.82 9.42
CA PRO A 64 1.97 13.38 8.37
C PRO A 64 3.20 12.53 8.04
N ASP A 65 3.94 12.10 9.06
CA ASP A 65 5.19 11.35 8.87
C ASP A 65 4.97 9.99 8.21
N ILE A 66 3.83 9.36 8.49
CA ILE A 66 3.46 8.07 7.91
C ILE A 66 2.98 8.24 6.46
N ARG A 67 2.14 9.24 6.17
CA ARG A 67 1.66 9.46 4.79
C ARG A 67 2.77 9.90 3.84
N CYS A 68 3.84 10.51 4.33
CA CYS A 68 5.02 10.83 3.53
C CYS A 68 5.89 9.59 3.24
N CYS A 69 5.56 8.40 3.76
CA CYS A 69 6.29 7.18 3.47
C CYS A 69 5.73 6.48 2.20
N PRO A 70 6.52 6.36 1.11
CA PRO A 70 6.08 5.69 -0.10
C PRO A 70 5.68 4.24 0.13
N LEU A 71 6.41 3.50 0.97
CA LEU A 71 6.18 2.07 1.20
C LEU A 71 4.78 1.79 1.77
N VAL A 72 4.26 2.66 2.63
CA VAL A 72 2.93 2.48 3.23
C VAL A 72 1.84 2.63 2.17
N TRP A 73 1.98 3.59 1.25
CA TRP A 73 1.09 3.71 0.09
C TRP A 73 1.15 2.47 -0.82
N ARG A 74 2.35 1.99 -1.13
CA ARG A 74 2.53 0.80 -1.97
C ARG A 74 1.85 -0.43 -1.37
N LEU A 75 1.98 -0.64 -0.06
CA LEU A 75 1.28 -1.73 0.65
C LEU A 75 -0.25 -1.57 0.58
N TYR A 76 -0.77 -0.34 0.67
CA TYR A 76 -2.20 -0.10 0.53
C TYR A 76 -2.69 -0.36 -0.89
N MET A 77 -1.99 0.14 -1.92
CA MET A 77 -2.34 -0.08 -3.32
C MET A 77 -2.31 -1.57 -3.69
N LEU A 78 -1.35 -2.32 -3.15
CA LEU A 78 -1.28 -3.76 -3.31
C LEU A 78 -2.52 -4.46 -2.70
N LEU A 79 -2.93 -4.07 -1.49
CA LEU A 79 -4.18 -4.55 -0.89
C LEU A 79 -5.40 -4.24 -1.76
N LEU A 80 -5.50 -3.02 -2.31
CA LEU A 80 -6.63 -2.64 -3.16
C LEU A 80 -6.72 -3.52 -4.41
N ARG A 81 -5.58 -3.85 -5.01
CA ARG A 81 -5.51 -4.70 -6.20
C ARG A 81 -5.94 -6.13 -5.89
N GLU A 82 -5.43 -6.70 -4.80
CA GLU A 82 -5.74 -8.08 -4.40
C GLU A 82 -7.20 -8.27 -4.04
N GLU A 83 -7.82 -7.26 -3.44
CA GLU A 83 -9.19 -7.33 -2.94
C GLU A 83 -10.22 -6.72 -3.89
N GLY A 84 -9.82 -6.38 -5.12
CA GLY A 84 -10.72 -5.85 -6.15
C GLY A 84 -11.37 -4.50 -5.77
N LEU A 85 -10.65 -3.66 -5.04
CA LEU A 85 -11.14 -2.37 -4.54
C LEU A 85 -10.72 -1.18 -5.43
N CYS A 86 -10.03 -1.44 -6.54
CA CYS A 86 -9.51 -0.41 -7.45
C CYS A 86 -10.61 0.51 -8.00
N GLU A 87 -11.75 0.00 -8.47
CA GLU A 87 -12.81 0.86 -9.02
C GLU A 87 -13.37 1.84 -7.99
N LYS A 88 -13.47 1.42 -6.72
CA LYS A 88 -14.08 2.23 -5.66
C LYS A 88 -13.14 3.27 -5.07
N LYS A 89 -11.83 3.07 -5.17
CA LYS A 89 -10.83 3.82 -4.39
C LYS A 89 -9.62 4.27 -5.18
N GLY A 90 -9.38 3.67 -6.35
CA GLY A 90 -8.14 3.78 -7.10
C GLY A 90 -7.75 5.21 -7.40
N GLU A 91 -8.70 5.99 -7.91
CA GLU A 91 -8.50 7.41 -8.26
C GLU A 91 -8.23 8.28 -7.04
N THR A 92 -9.03 8.14 -5.96
CA THR A 92 -8.80 8.89 -4.71
C THR A 92 -7.42 8.57 -4.14
N VAL A 93 -7.05 7.28 -4.09
CA VAL A 93 -5.75 6.84 -3.56
C VAL A 93 -4.60 7.28 -4.44
N TYR A 94 -4.78 7.32 -5.76
CA TYR A 94 -3.81 7.93 -6.67
C TYR A 94 -3.55 9.39 -6.27
N HIS A 95 -4.58 10.23 -6.21
CA HIS A 95 -4.41 11.65 -5.89
C HIS A 95 -3.78 11.90 -4.51
N GLU A 96 -4.22 11.18 -3.48
CA GLU A 96 -3.68 11.32 -2.12
C GLU A 96 -2.22 10.88 -2.03
N SER A 97 -1.87 9.76 -2.67
CA SER A 97 -0.53 9.19 -2.60
C SER A 97 0.51 10.04 -3.34
N ILE A 98 0.18 10.59 -4.52
CA ILE A 98 1.11 11.45 -5.27
C ILE A 98 1.25 12.84 -4.63
N SER A 99 0.21 13.31 -3.93
CA SER A 99 0.26 14.55 -3.16
C SER A 99 1.16 14.40 -1.93
N SER A 100 1.11 13.22 -1.29
CA SER A 100 1.92 12.91 -0.11
C SER A 100 3.37 12.52 -0.43
N CYS A 101 3.60 11.87 -1.57
CA CYS A 101 4.90 11.34 -2.00
C CYS A 101 5.27 11.76 -3.44
N PRO A 102 5.29 13.07 -3.78
CA PRO A 102 5.46 13.54 -5.16
C PRO A 102 6.83 13.22 -5.77
N TRP A 103 7.81 12.86 -4.96
CA TRP A 103 9.17 12.49 -5.37
C TRP A 103 9.32 11.00 -5.72
N ALA A 104 8.35 10.14 -5.36
CA ALA A 104 8.53 8.70 -5.42
C ALA A 104 7.96 8.10 -6.72
N ARG A 105 8.80 7.88 -7.74
CA ARG A 105 8.37 7.24 -9.02
C ARG A 105 7.62 5.92 -8.80
N SER A 106 8.03 5.11 -7.83
CA SER A 106 7.39 3.83 -7.51
C SER A 106 5.93 3.96 -7.09
N VAL A 107 5.54 5.06 -6.42
CA VAL A 107 4.14 5.33 -6.05
C VAL A 107 3.30 5.59 -7.30
N TYR A 108 3.83 6.37 -8.26
CA TYR A 108 3.14 6.61 -9.53
C TYR A 108 2.93 5.32 -10.34
N ILE A 109 3.94 4.43 -10.37
CA ILE A 109 3.86 3.15 -11.08
C ILE A 109 2.81 2.23 -10.43
N ASP A 110 2.83 2.10 -9.11
CA ASP A 110 1.83 1.28 -8.41
C ASP A 110 0.43 1.88 -8.55
N ALA A 111 0.31 3.21 -8.53
CA ALA A 111 -0.94 3.93 -8.73
C ALA A 111 -1.55 3.68 -10.11
N ALA A 112 -0.71 3.63 -11.16
CA ALA A 112 -1.17 3.34 -12.52
C ALA A 112 -1.87 1.98 -12.64
N GLY A 113 -1.51 1.01 -11.80
CA GLY A 113 -2.18 -0.29 -11.80
C GLY A 113 -3.42 -0.38 -10.89
N ILE A 114 -3.71 0.62 -10.05
CA ILE A 114 -5.00 0.71 -9.33
C ILE A 114 -5.95 1.76 -9.93
N ALA A 115 -5.45 2.69 -10.75
CA ALA A 115 -6.22 3.69 -11.47
C ALA A 115 -5.81 3.70 -12.97
N PRO A 116 -6.04 2.60 -13.71
CA PRO A 116 -5.60 2.46 -15.10
C PRO A 116 -6.21 3.51 -16.04
N GLN A 117 -7.38 4.06 -15.71
CA GLN A 117 -8.01 5.15 -16.45
C GLN A 117 -7.18 6.44 -16.44
N LEU A 118 -6.24 6.59 -15.50
CA LEU A 118 -5.34 7.73 -15.37
C LEU A 118 -3.93 7.44 -15.92
N LEU A 119 -3.70 6.28 -16.55
CA LEU A 119 -2.36 5.83 -16.97
C LEU A 119 -1.63 6.87 -17.82
N THR A 120 -2.29 7.45 -18.83
CA THR A 120 -1.68 8.46 -19.71
C THR A 120 -1.23 9.68 -18.91
N GLN A 121 -2.11 10.20 -18.05
CA GLN A 121 -1.79 11.35 -17.19
C GLN A 121 -0.61 11.03 -16.25
N ILE A 122 -0.58 9.83 -15.69
CA ILE A 122 0.51 9.37 -14.82
C ILE A 122 1.83 9.34 -15.58
N GLN A 123 1.84 8.80 -16.80
CA GLN A 123 3.02 8.75 -17.67
C GLN A 123 3.54 10.15 -18.01
N ASP A 124 2.63 11.08 -18.32
CA ASP A 124 2.97 12.46 -18.61
C ASP A 124 3.62 13.14 -17.40
N ILE A 125 3.04 12.98 -16.20
CA ILE A 125 3.60 13.54 -14.96
C ILE A 125 4.97 12.95 -14.64
N ILE A 126 5.13 11.63 -14.78
CA ILE A 126 6.42 10.96 -14.57
C ILE A 126 7.50 11.55 -15.48
N ARG A 127 7.15 11.82 -16.74
CA ARG A 127 8.05 12.40 -17.74
C ARG A 127 8.35 13.87 -17.46
N GLU A 128 7.33 14.66 -17.18
CA GLU A 128 7.45 16.09 -16.86
C GLU A 128 8.34 16.33 -15.63
N LYS A 129 8.18 15.50 -14.60
CA LYS A 129 8.94 15.59 -13.35
C LYS A 129 10.31 14.92 -13.39
N ASP A 130 10.71 14.32 -14.51
CA ASP A 130 11.93 13.50 -14.66
C ASP A 130 12.15 12.55 -13.46
N LEU A 131 11.09 11.86 -13.02
CA LEU A 131 11.15 10.98 -11.85
C LEU A 131 11.96 9.74 -12.22
N ARG A 132 13.24 9.66 -11.88
CA ARG A 132 14.09 8.53 -12.30
C ARG A 132 13.90 7.31 -11.40
N MET A 133 13.84 6.13 -12.02
CA MET A 133 14.17 4.88 -11.34
C MET A 133 15.56 4.46 -11.81
N HIS A 134 16.43 4.08 -10.88
CA HIS A 134 17.60 3.30 -11.25
C HIS A 134 17.09 1.94 -11.73
N VAL A 135 17.15 1.73 -13.04
CA VAL A 135 16.81 0.45 -13.69
C VAL A 135 18.12 -0.26 -13.98
N THR A 136 18.18 -1.56 -13.69
CA THR A 136 19.36 -2.36 -13.99
C THR A 136 19.50 -2.56 -15.51
N PRO A 137 20.72 -2.75 -16.04
CA PRO A 137 20.93 -2.97 -17.48
C PRO A 137 20.09 -4.13 -18.03
N GLU A 138 19.91 -5.21 -17.26
CA GLU A 138 19.07 -6.36 -17.59
C GLU A 138 17.59 -5.98 -17.78
N GLU A 139 17.01 -5.21 -16.86
CA GLU A 139 15.63 -4.72 -16.98
C GLU A 139 15.48 -3.78 -18.20
N LEU A 140 16.53 -2.99 -18.49
CA LEU A 140 16.56 -2.12 -19.66
C LEU A 140 16.57 -2.91 -20.97
N ASN A 141 17.25 -4.07 -21.01
CA ASN A 141 17.29 -4.95 -22.17
C ASN A 141 15.93 -5.62 -22.44
N ILE A 142 15.22 -6.05 -21.40
CA ILE A 142 13.85 -6.59 -21.55
C ILE A 142 12.91 -5.56 -22.18
N LEU A 143 13.06 -4.28 -21.81
CA LEU A 143 12.24 -3.18 -22.34
C LEU A 143 12.63 -2.75 -23.76
N ARG A 144 13.84 -3.09 -24.24
CA ARG A 144 14.35 -2.71 -25.57
C ARG A 144 14.07 -3.75 -26.66
N GLY A 145 13.69 -4.97 -26.27
CA GLY A 145 13.48 -6.08 -27.20
C GLY A 145 14.78 -6.77 -27.56
#